data_AF-W4V638-F1
#
_entry.id   AF-W4V638-F1
#
_cell.length_a   1.000
_cell.length_b   1.000
_cell.length_c   1.000
_cell.angle_alpha   90.00
_cell.angle_beta   90.00
_cell.angle_gamma   90.00
#
_symmetry.space_group_name_H-M   'P 1'
#
loop_
_entity.id
_entity.type
_entity.pdbx_description
1 polymer ?
#
loop_
_entity_poly.entity_id
_entity_poly.type
_entity_poly.pdbx_seq_one_letter_code
_entity_poly.pdbx_strand_id
1 'polypeptide(L)'
;MTDKEKFEGFKQRMIDENEKNYGEEIRAKYGDEQVNESYKKIKGMTKEQYEELEKLSLELNETLKQAFATGNPAGELAQKAADLHRQWLCYFWGSYSKEAHAGLAKMYVEDERFTAYYDKEQPGTAKFLRDAILIYTGMEEN
;
A
#
# COMPACT_ATOMS: atom_id res chain seq x y z
N MET A 1 -16.21 -23.35 -14.43
CA MET A 1 -16.14 -22.24 -13.46
C MET A 1 -16.65 -20.98 -14.14
N THR A 2 -17.64 -20.34 -13.53
CA THR A 2 -18.13 -19.00 -13.88
C THR A 2 -17.07 -17.95 -13.56
N ASP A 3 -17.20 -16.75 -14.13
CA ASP A 3 -16.25 -15.67 -13.86
C ASP A 3 -16.28 -15.21 -12.40
N LYS A 4 -17.46 -15.32 -11.75
CA LYS A 4 -17.60 -15.11 -10.30
C LYS A 4 -16.76 -16.12 -9.50
N GLU A 5 -16.88 -17.41 -9.81
CA GLU A 5 -16.10 -18.47 -9.12
C GLU A 5 -14.60 -18.31 -9.35
N LYS A 6 -14.17 -17.92 -10.57
CA LYS A 6 -12.76 -17.63 -10.86
C LYS A 6 -12.25 -16.46 -10.02
N PHE A 7 -13.03 -15.40 -9.88
CA PHE A 7 -12.65 -14.23 -9.10
C PHE A 7 -12.56 -14.53 -7.59
N GLU A 8 -13.52 -15.29 -7.05
CA GLU A 8 -13.44 -15.77 -5.67
C GLU A 8 -12.19 -16.66 -5.44
N GLY A 9 -11.91 -17.58 -6.37
CA GLY A 9 -10.70 -18.41 -6.31
C GLY A 9 -9.40 -17.61 -6.49
N PHE A 10 -9.42 -16.50 -7.24
CA PHE A 10 -8.30 -15.58 -7.35
C PHE A 10 -8.02 -14.87 -6.01
N LYS A 11 -9.04 -14.26 -5.40
CA LYS A 11 -8.90 -13.59 -4.09
C LYS A 11 -8.43 -14.54 -3.00
N GLN A 12 -8.96 -15.77 -2.97
CA GLN A 12 -8.53 -16.77 -2.00
C GLN A 12 -7.06 -17.15 -2.18
N ARG A 13 -6.59 -17.33 -3.42
CA ARG A 13 -5.17 -17.58 -3.70
C ARG A 13 -4.26 -16.44 -3.24
N MET A 14 -4.67 -15.19 -3.45
CA MET A 14 -3.89 -14.03 -2.95
C MET A 14 -3.73 -14.08 -1.42
N ILE A 15 -4.80 -14.41 -0.69
CA ILE A 15 -4.77 -14.54 0.77
C ILE A 15 -3.85 -15.70 1.18
N ASP A 16 -4.02 -16.87 0.57
CA ASP A 16 -3.25 -18.07 0.91
C ASP A 16 -1.75 -17.89 0.63
N GLU A 17 -1.39 -17.23 -0.47
CA GLU A 17 -0.01 -16.90 -0.82
C GLU A 17 0.60 -15.90 0.15
N ASN A 18 -0.14 -14.86 0.56
CA ASN A 18 0.35 -13.89 1.55
C ASN A 18 0.54 -14.54 2.92
N GLU A 19 -0.41 -15.36 3.37
CA GLU A 19 -0.32 -16.08 4.63
C GLU A 19 0.87 -17.05 4.65
N LYS A 20 1.07 -17.79 3.56
CA LYS A 20 2.19 -18.72 3.44
C LYS A 20 3.55 -18.02 3.48
N ASN A 21 3.68 -16.87 2.82
CA ASN A 21 4.97 -16.19 2.66
C ASN A 21 5.30 -15.25 3.83
N TYR A 22 4.28 -14.63 4.44
CA TYR A 22 4.46 -13.53 5.39
C TYR A 22 3.59 -13.65 6.65
N GLY A 23 2.68 -14.64 6.74
CA GLY A 23 1.67 -14.74 7.80
C GLY A 23 2.24 -14.72 9.21
N GLU A 24 3.25 -15.55 9.49
CA GLU A 24 3.92 -15.58 10.80
C GLU A 24 4.53 -14.22 11.18
N GLU A 25 5.20 -13.58 10.23
CA GLU A 25 5.87 -12.28 10.41
C GLU A 25 4.86 -11.16 10.69
N ILE A 26 3.81 -11.03 9.86
CA ILE A 26 2.83 -9.95 9.98
C ILE A 26 1.91 -10.16 11.20
N ARG A 27 1.63 -11.40 11.59
CA ARG A 27 0.87 -11.69 12.83
C ARG A 27 1.70 -11.38 14.06
N ALA A 28 2.98 -11.70 14.08
CA ALA A 28 3.87 -11.33 15.17
C ALA A 28 4.00 -9.80 15.31
N LYS A 29 4.00 -9.07 14.19
CA LYS A 29 4.19 -7.62 14.17
C LYS A 29 2.91 -6.82 14.44
N TYR A 30 1.79 -7.23 13.86
CA TYR A 30 0.54 -6.46 13.86
C TYR A 30 -0.62 -7.15 14.59
N GLY A 31 -0.46 -8.42 14.98
CA GLY A 31 -1.49 -9.20 15.66
C GLY A 31 -2.45 -9.91 14.71
N ASP A 32 -3.04 -11.00 15.20
CA ASP A 32 -3.99 -11.82 14.43
C ASP A 32 -5.22 -11.05 13.99
N GLU A 33 -5.72 -10.14 14.82
CA GLU A 33 -6.95 -9.40 14.55
C GLU A 33 -6.81 -8.51 13.31
N GLN A 34 -5.76 -7.68 13.25
CA GLN A 34 -5.50 -6.80 12.11
C GLN A 34 -5.29 -7.58 10.80
N VAL A 35 -4.54 -8.69 10.85
CA VAL A 35 -4.31 -9.53 9.66
C VAL A 35 -5.62 -10.16 9.19
N ASN A 36 -6.42 -10.69 10.12
CA ASN A 36 -7.71 -11.30 9.79
C ASN A 36 -8.72 -10.26 9.26
N GLU A 37 -8.72 -9.03 9.76
CA GLU A 37 -9.52 -7.94 9.20
C GLU A 37 -9.11 -7.62 7.76
N SER A 38 -7.80 -7.55 7.48
CA SER A 38 -7.31 -7.29 6.13
C SER A 38 -7.74 -8.39 5.14
N TYR A 39 -7.61 -9.66 5.54
CA TYR A 39 -8.07 -10.77 4.71
C TYR A 39 -9.58 -10.81 4.51
N LYS A 40 -10.37 -10.42 5.52
CA LYS A 40 -11.82 -10.25 5.36
C LYS A 40 -12.15 -9.19 4.31
N LYS A 41 -11.40 -8.08 4.25
CA LYS A 41 -11.59 -7.06 3.21
C LYS A 41 -11.27 -7.58 1.82
N ILE A 42 -10.13 -8.25 1.65
CA ILE A 42 -9.77 -8.88 0.37
C ILE A 42 -10.86 -9.86 -0.04
N LYS A 43 -11.27 -10.77 0.86
CA LYS A 43 -12.30 -11.76 0.59
C LYS A 43 -13.65 -11.14 0.19
N GLY A 44 -14.04 -10.05 0.86
CA GLY A 44 -15.29 -9.32 0.60
C GLY A 44 -15.26 -8.39 -0.62
N MET A 45 -14.08 -8.14 -1.21
CA MET A 45 -13.93 -7.20 -2.32
C MET A 45 -14.75 -7.64 -3.53
N THR A 46 -15.57 -6.73 -4.07
CA THR A 46 -16.30 -6.96 -5.31
C THR A 46 -15.39 -6.80 -6.53
N LYS A 47 -15.86 -7.22 -7.71
CA LYS A 47 -15.11 -7.05 -8.94
C LYS A 47 -14.92 -5.57 -9.27
N GLU A 48 -15.97 -4.78 -9.07
CA GLU A 48 -15.96 -3.33 -9.32
C GLU A 48 -14.97 -2.62 -8.41
N GLN A 49 -14.95 -2.97 -7.12
CA GLN A 49 -13.96 -2.45 -6.17
C GLN A 49 -12.53 -2.84 -6.54
N TYR A 50 -12.34 -4.04 -7.08
CA TYR A 50 -11.02 -4.47 -7.57
C TYR A 50 -10.61 -3.70 -8.84
N GLU A 51 -11.52 -3.44 -9.77
CA GLU A 51 -11.26 -2.60 -10.95
C GLU A 51 -10.96 -1.13 -10.56
N GLU A 52 -11.63 -0.61 -9.54
CA GLU A 52 -11.30 0.70 -8.94
C GLU A 52 -9.89 0.69 -8.32
N LEU A 53 -9.57 -0.35 -7.56
CA LEU A 53 -8.24 -0.54 -6.96
C LEU A 53 -7.14 -0.61 -8.03
N GLU A 54 -7.38 -1.30 -9.16
CA GLU A 54 -6.43 -1.36 -10.28
C GLU A 54 -6.19 0.01 -10.89
N LYS A 55 -7.27 0.78 -11.15
CA LYS A 55 -7.16 2.16 -11.67
C LYS A 55 -6.42 3.07 -10.69
N LEU A 56 -6.74 2.98 -9.41
CA LEU A 56 -6.09 3.73 -8.34
C LEU A 56 -4.61 3.40 -8.24
N SER A 57 -4.25 2.12 -8.38
CA SER A 57 -2.85 1.66 -8.37
C SER A 57 -2.07 2.24 -9.56
N LEU A 58 -2.67 2.28 -10.74
CA LEU A 58 -2.06 2.90 -11.93
C LEU A 58 -1.88 4.41 -11.75
N GLU A 59 -2.90 5.11 -11.25
CA GLU A 59 -2.83 6.56 -11.01
C GLU A 59 -1.78 6.90 -9.95
N LEU A 60 -1.72 6.13 -8.87
CA LEU A 60 -0.72 6.28 -7.82
C LEU A 60 0.70 6.14 -8.39
N ASN A 61 0.97 5.07 -9.14
CA ASN A 61 2.31 4.82 -9.69
C ASN A 61 2.74 5.91 -10.68
N GLU A 62 1.85 6.33 -11.57
CA GLU A 62 2.15 7.40 -12.53
C GLU A 62 2.34 8.75 -11.83
N THR A 63 1.48 9.08 -10.86
CA THR A 63 1.61 10.32 -10.08
C THR A 63 2.91 10.32 -9.27
N LEU A 64 3.27 9.20 -8.64
CA LEU A 64 4.51 9.05 -7.88
C LEU A 64 5.73 9.24 -8.77
N LYS A 65 5.74 8.64 -9.96
CA LYS A 65 6.82 8.81 -10.95
C LYS A 65 7.00 10.27 -11.36
N GLN A 66 5.89 10.97 -11.65
CA GLN A 66 5.94 12.39 -11.99
C GLN A 66 6.38 13.25 -10.80
N ALA A 67 5.89 12.93 -9.59
CA ALA A 67 6.27 13.61 -8.37
C ALA A 67 7.76 13.46 -8.09
N PHE A 68 8.32 12.25 -8.21
CA PHE A 68 9.73 11.97 -8.02
C PHE A 68 10.61 12.82 -8.92
N ALA A 69 10.22 13.00 -10.19
CA ALA A 69 10.95 13.84 -11.15
C ALA A 69 11.03 15.33 -10.74
N THR A 70 10.13 15.80 -9.87
CA THR A 70 10.20 17.17 -9.30
C THR A 70 11.19 17.29 -8.16
N GLY A 71 11.56 16.18 -7.50
CA GLY A 71 12.44 16.15 -6.34
C GLY A 71 11.87 16.78 -5.07
N ASN A 72 10.61 17.23 -5.07
CA ASN A 72 9.99 17.89 -3.92
C ASN A 72 8.90 17.00 -3.26
N PRO A 73 9.19 16.35 -2.12
CA PRO A 73 8.20 15.51 -1.41
C PRO A 73 7.05 16.32 -0.80
N ALA A 74 7.21 17.63 -0.59
CA ALA A 74 6.14 18.53 -0.16
C ALA A 74 5.31 19.09 -1.34
N GLY A 75 5.72 18.81 -2.58
CA GLY A 75 5.07 19.33 -3.78
C GLY A 75 3.68 18.75 -4.01
N GLU A 76 2.84 19.46 -4.78
CA GLU A 76 1.45 19.08 -5.04
C GLU A 76 1.31 17.64 -5.55
N LEU A 77 2.16 17.21 -6.50
CA LEU A 77 2.13 15.85 -7.03
C LEU A 77 2.53 14.80 -5.99
N ALA A 78 3.49 15.10 -5.12
CA ALA A 78 3.92 14.18 -4.06
C ALA A 78 2.84 14.02 -3.00
N GLN A 79 2.18 15.12 -2.63
CA GLN A 79 1.05 15.10 -1.69
C GLN A 79 -0.18 14.42 -2.29
N LYS A 80 -0.41 14.56 -3.60
CA LYS A 80 -1.41 13.77 -4.33
C LYS A 80 -1.07 12.28 -4.29
N ALA A 81 0.18 11.89 -4.54
CA ALA A 81 0.61 10.49 -4.45
C ALA A 81 0.39 9.92 -3.04
N ALA A 82 0.69 10.69 -1.98
CA ALA A 82 0.44 10.27 -0.61
C ALA A 82 -1.06 10.07 -0.31
N ASP A 83 -1.95 10.93 -0.82
CA ASP A 83 -3.40 10.74 -0.67
C ASP A 83 -3.91 9.52 -1.46
N LEU A 84 -3.43 9.32 -2.70
CA LEU A 84 -3.77 8.13 -3.50
C LEU A 84 -3.31 6.84 -2.78
N HIS A 85 -2.13 6.86 -2.17
CA HIS A 85 -1.63 5.75 -1.37
C HIS A 85 -2.48 5.51 -0.12
N ARG A 86 -2.95 6.58 0.57
CA ARG A 86 -3.94 6.45 1.66
C ARG A 86 -5.21 5.76 1.16
N GLN A 87 -5.77 6.21 0.03
CA GLN A 87 -6.98 5.62 -0.53
C GLN A 87 -6.76 4.13 -0.88
N TRP A 88 -5.59 3.80 -1.42
CA TRP A 88 -5.20 2.44 -1.74
C TRP A 88 -5.15 1.56 -0.49
N LEU A 89 -4.53 2.04 0.59
CA LEU A 89 -4.48 1.33 1.88
C LEU A 89 -5.88 1.06 2.45
N CYS A 90 -6.84 1.95 2.24
CA CYS A 90 -8.22 1.75 2.69
C CYS A 90 -8.93 0.55 2.03
N TYR A 91 -8.44 0.00 0.93
CA TYR A 91 -8.95 -1.27 0.38
C TYR A 91 -8.49 -2.49 1.20
N PHE A 92 -7.37 -2.37 1.91
CA PHE A 92 -6.76 -3.48 2.66
C PHE A 92 -6.87 -3.32 4.17
N TRP A 93 -6.93 -2.10 4.69
CA TRP A 93 -6.95 -1.82 6.12
C TRP A 93 -8.38 -1.77 6.67
N GLY A 94 -8.59 -2.38 7.84
CA GLY A 94 -9.86 -2.31 8.57
C GLY A 94 -10.22 -0.89 8.99
N SER A 95 -9.22 -0.13 9.44
CA SER A 95 -9.32 1.29 9.78
C SER A 95 -8.07 2.04 9.34
N TYR A 96 -8.24 3.31 8.98
CA TYR A 96 -7.14 4.20 8.64
C TYR A 96 -6.79 5.11 9.81
N SER A 97 -5.50 5.25 10.08
CA SER A 97 -4.96 6.32 10.90
C SER A 97 -3.71 6.91 10.24
N LYS A 98 -3.42 8.18 10.55
CA LYS A 98 -2.21 8.84 10.05
C LYS A 98 -0.96 8.17 10.60
N GLU A 99 -1.04 7.69 11.84
CA GLU A 99 0.03 7.03 12.59
C GLU A 99 0.42 5.71 11.93
N ALA A 100 -0.58 4.91 11.55
CA ALA A 100 -0.34 3.66 10.84
C ALA A 100 0.27 3.91 9.45
N HIS A 101 -0.22 4.92 8.74
CA HIS A 101 0.27 5.28 7.40
C HIS A 101 1.74 5.73 7.45
N ALA A 102 2.09 6.62 8.37
CA ALA A 102 3.46 7.04 8.60
C ALA A 102 4.35 5.87 9.05
N GLY A 103 3.87 5.02 9.97
CA GLY A 103 4.60 3.85 10.44
C GLY A 103 4.92 2.85 9.32
N LEU A 104 3.96 2.58 8.43
CA LEU A 104 4.19 1.76 7.24
C LEU A 104 5.22 2.41 6.31
N ALA A 105 5.11 3.71 6.07
CA ALA A 105 6.03 4.42 5.19
C ALA A 105 7.48 4.40 5.70
N LYS A 106 7.70 4.50 7.02
CA LYS A 106 9.04 4.34 7.62
C LYS A 106 9.64 2.97 7.31
N MET A 107 8.83 1.91 7.35
CA MET A 107 9.29 0.56 7.02
C MET A 107 9.77 0.42 5.57
N TYR A 108 9.34 1.26 4.64
CA TYR A 108 9.74 1.16 3.22
C TYR A 108 11.23 1.32 2.99
N VAL A 109 11.93 1.98 3.91
CA VAL A 109 13.39 2.17 3.87
C VAL A 109 14.14 1.38 4.94
N GLU A 110 13.43 0.83 5.93
CA GLU A 110 14.03 0.00 6.99
C GLU A 110 14.14 -1.47 6.59
N ASP A 111 13.29 -1.91 5.66
CA ASP A 111 13.30 -3.27 5.13
C ASP A 111 13.57 -3.24 3.61
N GLU A 112 14.69 -3.83 3.22
CA GLU A 112 15.21 -3.84 1.86
C GLU A 112 14.22 -4.44 0.85
N ARG A 113 13.28 -5.31 1.27
CA ARG A 113 12.25 -5.87 0.38
C ARG A 113 11.35 -4.77 -0.19
N PHE A 114 10.97 -3.79 0.63
CA PHE A 114 10.15 -2.67 0.20
C PHE A 114 10.96 -1.68 -0.63
N THR A 115 12.20 -1.39 -0.22
CA THR A 115 13.08 -0.52 -1.00
C THR A 115 13.28 -1.11 -2.39
N ALA A 116 13.62 -2.39 -2.51
CA ALA A 116 13.80 -3.06 -3.79
C ALA A 116 12.54 -3.06 -4.68
N TYR A 117 11.35 -3.10 -4.07
CA TYR A 117 10.08 -3.01 -4.81
C TYR A 117 9.89 -1.64 -5.46
N TYR A 118 9.99 -0.56 -4.68
CA TYR A 118 9.76 0.80 -5.18
C TYR A 118 10.92 1.33 -6.03
N ASP A 119 12.16 0.99 -5.68
CA ASP A 119 13.36 1.50 -6.35
C ASP A 119 13.70 0.74 -7.64
N LYS A 120 12.93 -0.30 -7.98
CA LYS A 120 13.18 -1.18 -9.13
C LYS A 120 13.41 -0.43 -10.44
N GLU A 121 12.61 0.59 -10.70
CA GLU A 121 12.72 1.41 -11.91
C GLU A 121 13.58 2.66 -11.68
N GLN A 122 13.49 3.25 -10.49
CA GLN A 122 14.15 4.49 -10.16
C GLN A 122 14.62 4.49 -8.70
N PRO A 123 15.95 4.38 -8.46
CA PRO A 123 16.50 4.40 -7.11
C PRO A 123 16.15 5.68 -6.34
N GLY A 124 15.81 5.51 -5.05
CA GLY A 124 15.37 6.57 -4.15
C GLY A 124 13.86 6.78 -4.08
N THR A 125 13.06 6.07 -4.87
CA THR A 125 11.60 6.23 -4.92
C THR A 125 10.95 5.84 -3.58
N ALA A 126 11.43 4.78 -2.92
CA ALA A 126 10.94 4.37 -1.60
C ALA A 126 11.10 5.49 -0.56
N LYS A 127 12.30 6.10 -0.52
CA LYS A 127 12.60 7.22 0.37
C LYS A 127 11.75 8.44 0.05
N PHE A 128 11.59 8.77 -1.23
CA PHE A 128 10.77 9.90 -1.65
C PHE A 128 9.30 9.73 -1.25
N LEU A 129 8.72 8.55 -1.50
CA LEU A 129 7.34 8.25 -1.09
C LEU A 129 7.17 8.32 0.42
N ARG A 130 8.14 7.79 1.19
CA ARG A 130 8.16 7.93 2.65
C ARG A 130 8.09 9.39 3.07
N ASP A 131 8.97 10.22 2.54
CA ASP A 131 9.04 11.63 2.93
C ASP A 131 7.74 12.37 2.59
N ALA A 132 7.16 12.10 1.42
CA ALA A 132 5.87 12.66 1.03
C ALA A 132 4.73 12.23 1.98
N ILE A 133 4.70 10.96 2.41
CA ILE A 133 3.71 10.45 3.36
C ILE A 133 3.90 11.05 4.75
N LEU A 134 5.14 11.20 5.23
CA LEU A 134 5.40 11.82 6.54
C LEU A 134 4.92 13.27 6.57
N ILE A 135 5.14 14.03 5.50
CA ILE A 135 4.60 15.40 5.36
C ILE A 135 3.06 15.37 5.32
N TYR A 136 2.48 14.51 4.48
CA TYR A 136 1.03 14.39 4.31
C TYR A 136 0.30 14.03 5.63
N THR A 137 0.92 13.17 6.42
CA THR A 137 0.39 12.74 7.73
C THR A 137 0.69 13.75 8.84
N GLY A 138 1.59 14.71 8.64
CA GLY A 138 2.06 15.63 9.66
C GLY A 138 2.97 14.97 10.71
N MET A 139 3.69 13.91 10.31
CA MET A 139 4.60 13.11 11.14
C MET A 139 6.06 13.24 10.69
N GLU A 140 6.39 14.35 10.05
CA GLU A 140 7.77 14.71 9.77
C GLU A 140 8.58 14.79 11.07
N GLU A 141 9.75 14.16 11.07
CA GLU A 141 10.70 14.27 12.18
C GLU A 141 11.44 15.60 12.04
N ASN A 142 11.33 16.47 13.06
CA ASN A 142 12.07 17.74 13.14
C ASN A 142 13.58 17.52 13.25
#